data_AF-A0A2W6TXZ5-F1
#
_entry.id   AF-A0A2W6TXZ5-F1
#
_cell.length_a   1.000
_cell.length_b   1.000
_cell.length_c   1.000
_cell.angle_alpha   90.00
_cell.angle_beta   90.00
_cell.angle_gamma   90.00
#
_symmetry.space_group_name_H-M   'P 1'
#
loop_
_entity.id
_entity.type
_entity.pdbx_description
1 polymer ?
#
loop_
_entity_poly.entity_id
_entity_poly.type
_entity_poly.pdbx_seq_one_letter_code
_entity_poly.pdbx_strand_id
1 'polypeptide(L)'
;MLSACNYQPPRWLRNPHLQSMLASSRLRLRRGQQLLAASGAQTQELILDGGEGVRLQAWHSRPQGAPPKALALLLHGWEGSAESSYMRMTTA
;
A
#
# COMPACT_ATOMS: atom_id res chain seq x y z
N MET A 1 13.05 9.44 -22.15
CA MET A 1 12.82 9.22 -20.70
C MET A 1 12.01 10.38 -20.16
N LEU A 2 10.94 10.11 -19.41
CA LEU A 2 10.21 11.16 -18.68
C LEU A 2 11.01 11.52 -17.42
N SER A 3 11.26 12.80 -17.19
CA SER A 3 11.88 13.34 -15.98
C SER A 3 10.84 14.12 -15.16
N ALA A 4 11.16 14.42 -13.89
CA ALA A 4 10.28 15.20 -13.02
C ALA A 4 9.89 16.56 -13.62
N CYS A 5 10.78 17.20 -14.41
CA CYS A 5 10.50 18.44 -15.12
C CYS A 5 9.44 18.32 -16.24
N ASN A 6 9.14 17.11 -16.72
CA ASN A 6 8.08 16.87 -17.69
C ASN A 6 6.71 16.70 -17.02
N TYR A 7 6.64 16.57 -15.69
CA TYR A 7 5.37 16.47 -14.98
C TYR A 7 4.71 17.85 -14.91
N GLN A 8 3.61 18.02 -15.65
CA GLN A 8 2.83 19.25 -15.66
C GLN A 8 1.47 19.04 -14.98
N PRO A 9 1.40 19.13 -13.63
CA PRO A 9 0.13 18.99 -12.94
C PRO A 9 -0.80 20.18 -13.26
N PRO A 10 -2.12 19.96 -13.23
CA PRO A 10 -3.11 21.04 -13.30
C PRO A 10 -2.77 22.17 -12.32
N ARG A 11 -3.13 23.42 -12.65
CA ARG A 11 -2.71 24.61 -11.87
C ARG A 11 -3.02 24.47 -10.37
N TRP A 12 -4.17 23.89 -10.03
CA TRP A 12 -4.59 23.66 -8.64
C TRP A 12 -3.80 22.55 -7.92
N LEU A 13 -3.18 21.61 -8.64
CA LEU A 13 -2.40 20.50 -8.07
C LEU A 13 -0.89 20.80 -8.01
N ARG A 14 -0.43 22.00 -8.37
CA ARG A 14 0.99 22.38 -8.30
C ARG A 14 1.51 22.57 -6.88
N ASN A 15 0.63 22.75 -5.88
CA ASN A 15 1.04 22.93 -4.49
C ASN A 15 1.52 21.58 -3.89
N PRO A 16 2.78 21.47 -3.43
CA PRO A 16 3.33 20.21 -2.90
C PRO A 16 2.65 19.75 -1.60
N HIS A 17 2.16 20.67 -0.77
CA HIS A 17 1.41 20.31 0.44
C HIS A 17 0.06 19.69 0.07
N LEU A 18 -0.64 20.23 -0.93
CA LEU A 18 -1.89 19.65 -1.40
C LEU A 18 -1.68 18.23 -1.96
N GLN A 19 -0.61 18.02 -2.74
CA GLN A 19 -0.26 16.69 -3.23
C GLN A 19 -0.03 15.71 -2.07
N SER A 20 0.69 16.16 -1.03
CA SER A 20 0.94 15.36 0.18
C SER A 20 -0.35 15.03 0.94
N MET A 21 -1.25 16.00 1.10
CA MET A 21 -2.56 15.80 1.74
C MET A 21 -3.43 14.83 0.95
N LEU A 22 -3.46 14.94 -0.39
CA LEU A 22 -4.22 14.04 -1.26
C LEU A 22 -3.65 12.62 -1.23
N ALA A 23 -2.32 12.49 -1.25
CA ALA A 23 -1.62 11.21 -1.18
C ALA A 23 -1.89 10.45 0.13
N SER A 24 -2.13 11.19 1.23
CA SER A 24 -2.47 10.64 2.54
C SER A 24 -3.97 10.69 2.86
N SER A 25 -4.82 11.04 1.89
CA SER A 25 -6.24 11.23 2.12
C SER A 25 -6.98 9.93 2.45
N ARG A 26 -8.04 10.03 3.26
CA ARG A 26 -8.94 8.91 3.56
C ARG A 26 -9.61 8.33 2.31
N LEU A 27 -9.81 9.15 1.28
CA LEU A 27 -10.36 8.71 0.00
C LEU A 27 -9.41 7.71 -0.68
N ARG A 28 -8.12 8.03 -0.75
CA ARG A 28 -7.11 7.15 -1.36
C ARG A 28 -6.91 5.86 -0.56
N LEU A 29 -6.94 5.95 0.78
CA LEU A 29 -6.96 4.78 1.67
C LEU A 29 -8.14 3.82 1.36
N ARG A 30 -9.36 4.36 1.30
CA ARG A 30 -10.57 3.58 0.97
C ARG A 30 -10.51 3.00 -0.44
N ARG A 31 -9.93 3.73 -1.40
CA ARG A 31 -9.76 3.23 -2.76
C ARG A 31 -8.85 2.00 -2.80
N GLY A 32 -7.74 1.99 -2.07
CA GLY A 32 -6.86 0.82 -1.96
C GLY A 32 -7.58 -0.39 -1.36
N GLN A 33 -8.36 -0.18 -0.28
CA GLN A 33 -9.20 -1.23 0.31
C GLN A 33 -10.18 -1.83 -0.71
N GLN A 34 -10.87 -0.99 -1.46
CA GLN A 34 -11.85 -1.43 -2.48
C GLN A 34 -11.19 -2.19 -3.63
N LEU A 35 -10.03 -1.73 -4.10
CA LEU A 35 -9.27 -2.41 -5.16
C LEU A 35 -8.80 -3.80 -4.70
N LEU A 36 -8.24 -3.89 -3.50
CA LEU A 36 -7.80 -5.18 -2.95
C LEU A 36 -8.98 -6.14 -2.80
N ALA A 37 -10.12 -5.67 -2.29
CA ALA A 37 -11.34 -6.48 -2.19
C ALA A 37 -11.84 -6.93 -3.58
N ALA A 38 -11.82 -6.04 -4.57
CA ALA A 38 -12.23 -6.34 -5.94
C ALA A 38 -11.31 -7.34 -6.66
N SER A 39 -10.05 -7.47 -6.22
CA SER A 39 -9.12 -8.49 -6.73
C SER A 39 -9.52 -9.93 -6.34
N GLY A 40 -10.44 -10.09 -5.38
CA GLY A 40 -10.80 -11.38 -4.80
C GLY A 40 -9.73 -11.96 -3.86
N ALA A 41 -8.70 -11.18 -3.52
CA ALA A 41 -7.68 -11.61 -2.56
C ALA A 41 -8.27 -11.73 -1.15
N GLN A 42 -7.97 -12.84 -0.49
CA GLN A 42 -8.24 -13.00 0.94
C GLN A 42 -7.03 -12.52 1.74
N THR A 43 -7.28 -11.65 2.72
CA THR A 43 -6.25 -11.10 3.59
C THR A 43 -6.40 -11.67 4.99
N GLN A 44 -5.31 -12.20 5.53
CA GLN A 44 -5.23 -12.69 6.90
C GLN A 44 -4.14 -11.96 7.67
N GLU A 45 -4.40 -11.69 8.95
CA GLU A 45 -3.37 -11.24 9.88
C GLU A 45 -2.47 -12.42 10.26
N LEU A 46 -1.16 -12.17 10.33
CA LEU A 46 -0.15 -13.12 10.76
C LEU A 46 0.67 -12.49 11.88
N ILE A 47 0.97 -13.31 12.90
CA ILE A 47 2.00 -13.01 13.89
C ILE A 47 3.16 -13.97 13.63
N LEU A 48 4.28 -13.41 13.20
CA LEU A 48 5.49 -14.14 12.81
C LEU A 48 6.50 -14.10 13.96
N ASP A 49 7.22 -15.20 14.14
CA ASP A 49 8.35 -15.27 15.06
C ASP A 49 9.55 -14.52 14.44
N GLY A 50 10.01 -13.48 15.12
CA GLY A 50 11.18 -12.69 14.74
C GLY A 50 12.48 -13.19 15.36
N GLY A 51 12.44 -14.24 16.18
CA GLY A 51 13.56 -14.69 17.02
C GLY A 51 13.69 -13.89 18.31
N GLU A 52 14.42 -14.43 19.29
CA GLU A 52 14.72 -13.76 20.57
C GLU A 52 13.47 -13.19 21.30
N GLY A 53 12.33 -13.89 21.16
CA GLY A 53 11.05 -13.47 21.76
C GLY A 53 10.34 -12.30 21.04
N VAL A 54 10.89 -11.80 19.92
CA VAL A 54 10.26 -10.76 19.10
C VAL A 54 9.10 -11.35 18.30
N ARG A 55 7.98 -10.62 18.27
CA ARG A 55 6.82 -10.96 17.43
C ARG A 55 6.58 -9.86 16.40
N LEU A 56 6.49 -10.25 15.13
CA LEU A 56 6.25 -9.35 14.02
C LEU A 56 4.82 -9.53 13.51
N GLN A 57 4.11 -8.42 13.28
CA GLN A 57 2.78 -8.44 12.68
C GLN A 57 2.89 -8.28 11.16
N ALA A 58 2.10 -9.05 10.43
CA ALA A 58 2.00 -8.95 8.98
C ALA A 58 0.55 -9.15 8.50
N TRP A 59 0.28 -8.66 7.30
CA TRP A 59 -0.96 -8.93 6.56
C TRP A 59 -0.59 -9.68 5.29
N HIS A 60 -1.16 -10.87 5.13
CA HIS A 60 -0.91 -11.71 3.97
C HIS A 60 -2.16 -11.76 3.11
N SER A 61 -2.09 -11.10 1.94
CA SER A 61 -3.14 -11.09 0.93
C SER A 61 -2.84 -12.10 -0.17
N ARG A 62 -3.75 -13.05 -0.40
CA ARG A 62 -3.60 -14.11 -1.41
C ARG A 62 -4.78 -14.12 -2.39
N PRO A 63 -4.53 -13.96 -3.71
CA PRO A 63 -5.55 -14.14 -4.75
C PRO A 63 -6.15 -15.54 -4.73
N GLN A 64 -7.44 -15.66 -5.05
CA GLN A 64 -8.12 -16.94 -5.21
C GLN A 64 -8.13 -17.43 -6.67
N GLY A 65 -8.35 -18.74 -6.86
CA GLY A 65 -8.62 -19.34 -8.17
C GLY A 65 -7.40 -19.83 -8.95
N ALA A 66 -6.20 -19.30 -8.69
CA ALA A 66 -4.97 -19.78 -9.31
C ALA A 66 -3.80 -19.79 -8.31
N PRO A 67 -2.81 -20.69 -8.47
CA PRO A 67 -1.61 -20.66 -7.65
C PRO A 67 -0.83 -19.35 -7.89
N PRO A 68 -0.38 -18.65 -6.84
CA PRO A 68 0.38 -17.42 -6.98
C PRO A 68 1.73 -17.72 -7.66
N LYS A 69 2.12 -16.85 -8.59
CA LYS A 69 3.39 -16.98 -9.34
C LYS A 69 4.61 -16.49 -8.56
N ALA A 70 4.39 -15.58 -7.60
CA ALA A 70 5.42 -14.96 -6.80
C ALA A 70 4.83 -14.45 -5.47
N LEU A 71 5.71 -14.12 -4.53
CA LEU A 71 5.40 -13.41 -3.29
C LEU A 71 6.13 -12.06 -3.31
N ALA A 72 5.40 -10.97 -3.04
CA ALA A 72 5.99 -9.66 -2.79
C ALA A 72 5.90 -9.35 -1.30
N LEU A 73 7.03 -9.00 -0.69
CA LEU A 73 7.09 -8.50 0.68
C LEU A 73 7.14 -6.97 0.63
N LEU A 74 6.12 -6.32 1.20
CA LEU A 74 6.07 -4.87 1.32
C LEU A 74 6.40 -4.48 2.76
N LEU A 75 7.36 -3.58 2.92
CA LEU A 75 7.75 -3.02 4.20
C LEU A 75 7.43 -1.53 4.20
N HIS A 76 6.75 -1.07 5.24
CA HIS A 76 6.58 0.36 5.43
C HIS A 76 7.86 0.98 6.02
N GLY A 77 8.01 2.30 5.91
CA GLY A 77 9.11 3.02 6.53
C GLY A 77 9.04 3.08 8.06
N TRP A 78 10.08 3.65 8.67
CA TRP A 78 10.11 3.96 10.11
C TRP A 78 8.85 4.75 10.52
N GLU A 79 8.25 4.38 11.67
CA GLU A 79 6.97 4.95 12.17
C GLU A 79 5.78 4.81 11.18
N GLY A 80 5.93 4.01 10.14
CA GLY A 80 4.90 3.73 9.17
C GLY A 80 3.86 2.73 9.67
N SER A 81 2.95 2.38 8.76
CA SER A 81 1.93 1.38 9.01
C SER A 81 1.62 0.62 7.72
N ALA A 82 1.39 -0.69 7.85
CA ALA A 82 0.86 -1.53 6.77
C ALA A 82 -0.53 -1.05 6.28
N GLU A 83 -1.22 -0.27 7.11
CA GLU A 83 -2.54 0.28 6.83
C GLU A 83 -2.48 1.65 6.15
N SER A 84 -1.27 2.18 5.90
CA SER A 84 -1.07 3.48 5.25
C SER A 84 -1.55 3.49 3.79
N SER A 85 -1.81 4.70 3.27
CA SER A 85 -2.29 4.85 1.89
C SER A 85 -1.30 4.32 0.85
N TYR A 86 0.01 4.35 1.13
CA TYR A 86 1.02 3.81 0.23
C TYR A 86 0.91 2.29 0.17
N MET A 87 0.96 1.63 1.34
CA MET A 87 0.90 0.18 1.46
C MET A 87 -0.38 -0.37 0.84
N ARG A 88 -1.55 0.17 1.22
CA ARG A 88 -2.83 -0.32 0.69
C ARG A 88 -3.00 -0.13 -0.81
N MET A 89 -2.43 0.92 -1.39
CA MET A 89 -2.48 1.14 -2.84
C MET A 89 -1.46 0.27 -3.59
N THR A 90 -0.34 -0.11 -2.96
CA THR A 90 0.67 -0.99 -3.56
C THR A 90 0.29 -2.46 -3.45
N THR A 91 -0.39 -2.87 -2.39
CA THR A 91 -0.88 -4.26 -2.20
C THR A 91 -2.04 -4.59 -3.15
N ALA A 92 -2.89 -3.60 -3.46
CA ALA A 92 -4.08 -3.76 -4.30
C ALA A 92 -3.76 -3.79 -5.79
#